data_AF-A0A286C5G6-F1
#
_entry.id   AF-A0A286C5G6-F1
#
_cell.length_a   1.000
_cell.length_b   1.000
_cell.length_c   1.000
_cell.angle_alpha   90.00
_cell.angle_beta   90.00
_cell.angle_gamma   90.00
#
_symmetry.space_group_name_H-M   'P 1'
#
loop_
_entity.id
_entity.type
_entity.pdbx_description
1 polymer ?
#
loop_
_entity_poly.entity_id
_entity_poly.type
_entity_poly.pdbx_seq_one_letter_code
_entity_poly.pdbx_strand_id
1 'polypeptide(L)'
;MRATIQFSHPDKKFAILTKLLNIIKGIKNLRQHILADGILLERLDTSDIEKLKTALAGPNYSKCVISDNSVRVIIIGGELRALFGLVIPIPGRQDDFARIFWERGFTLEHLTPGQAEAIRNQLDTIAAVTITPDTPQTRIYTVSGQVSQDDGTPLSARGFTVRAFDSLSGNGLVLCGSTATLQADGSYRIDYAWRSNGRKGPDLLVRVFDAEGNVVAETKKSSAAIQEFLDMTAEGLCIVRGIIRYADGTPLPDVVVRAFDRDMRAEALLGNTVADAEGFYEITYSVGQFQAKKAQADLVMRVFRQGEEEEEIAVSDIVFDASLQQAIDVEIESRKFPGPSEYEQYLTALKPFIVGEPIHELTDEDLSFLNGKTNIPLEHLNHLRVDAQWSFQYGLEPGVAYGLFRQGLPANLRRLLAEKPSGLYEALRVSLAHNVAPAPLAGQIDKVIERLLSLADSPVVELDRKVK
;
A
#
# COMPACT_ATOMS: atom_id res chain seq x y z
N MET A 1 -13.21 5.99 36.06
CA MET A 1 -14.20 6.94 36.61
C MET A 1 -13.44 8.06 37.27
N ARG A 2 -14.00 9.27 37.24
CA ARG A 2 -13.51 10.38 38.07
C ARG A 2 -14.50 10.69 39.18
N ALA A 3 -13.97 10.96 40.36
CA ALA A 3 -14.73 11.33 41.55
C ALA A 3 -14.30 12.74 41.97
N THR A 4 -15.17 13.71 41.77
CA THR A 4 -14.99 15.09 42.24
C THR A 4 -15.57 15.20 43.64
N ILE A 5 -14.71 15.51 44.62
CA ILE A 5 -15.03 15.55 46.04
C ILE A 5 -15.07 17.02 46.46
N GLN A 6 -16.23 17.52 46.87
CA GLN A 6 -16.43 18.88 47.35
C GLN A 6 -16.87 18.87 48.82
N PHE A 7 -16.08 19.47 49.71
CA PHE A 7 -16.36 19.45 51.15
C PHE A 7 -17.58 20.30 51.49
N SER A 8 -18.51 19.74 52.29
CA SER A 8 -19.78 20.42 52.58
C SER A 8 -19.66 21.49 53.68
N HIS A 9 -18.81 21.27 54.70
CA HIS A 9 -18.58 22.18 55.82
C HIS A 9 -17.12 22.09 56.30
N PRO A 10 -16.18 22.89 55.75
CA PRO A 10 -14.74 22.77 56.03
C PRO A 10 -14.30 23.39 57.37
N ASP A 11 -15.17 23.43 58.39
CA ASP A 11 -14.90 24.09 59.67
C ASP A 11 -14.07 23.20 60.61
N LYS A 12 -14.13 21.87 60.42
CA LYS A 12 -13.40 20.86 61.19
C LYS A 12 -12.31 20.18 60.35
N LYS A 13 -11.45 20.99 59.72
CA LYS A 13 -10.40 20.56 58.75
C LYS A 13 -9.61 19.32 59.21
N PHE A 14 -9.13 19.30 60.45
CA PHE A 14 -8.35 18.18 60.98
C PHE A 14 -9.15 16.87 61.09
N ALA A 15 -10.42 16.95 61.52
CA ALA A 15 -11.30 15.78 61.62
C ALA A 15 -11.67 15.24 60.23
N ILE A 16 -11.93 16.13 59.28
CA ILE A 16 -12.22 15.78 57.88
C ILE A 16 -11.02 15.06 57.25
N LEU A 17 -9.82 15.60 57.42
CA LEU A 17 -8.58 14.99 56.92
C LEU A 17 -8.32 13.60 57.52
N THR A 18 -8.53 13.45 58.84
CA THR A 18 -8.37 12.17 59.53
C THR A 18 -9.34 11.13 58.97
N LYS A 19 -10.61 11.50 58.77
CA LYS A 19 -11.61 10.63 58.16
C LYS A 19 -11.26 10.27 56.72
N LEU A 20 -10.83 11.24 55.91
CA LEU A 20 -10.40 11.02 54.53
C LEU A 20 -9.24 10.01 54.44
N LEU A 21 -8.23 10.11 55.32
CA LEU A 21 -7.13 9.13 55.35
C LEU A 21 -7.59 7.72 55.71
N ASN A 22 -8.50 7.60 56.68
CA ASN A 22 -9.02 6.29 57.08
C ASN A 22 -9.76 5.63 55.91
N ILE A 23 -10.52 6.41 55.14
CA ILE A 23 -11.21 5.96 53.93
C ILE A 23 -10.20 5.55 52.85
N ILE A 24 -9.19 6.38 52.58
CA ILE A 24 -8.12 6.07 51.61
C ILE A 24 -7.38 4.78 51.97
N LYS A 25 -7.15 4.55 53.27
CA LYS A 25 -6.52 3.32 53.78
C LYS A 25 -7.44 2.11 53.67
N GLY A 26 -8.76 2.29 53.82
CA GLY A 26 -9.77 1.24 53.79
C GLY A 26 -10.13 0.77 52.37
N ILE A 27 -9.97 1.61 51.35
CA ILE A 27 -10.26 1.26 49.96
C ILE A 27 -9.03 0.65 49.29
N LYS A 28 -9.19 -0.58 48.79
CA LYS A 28 -8.11 -1.35 48.15
C LYS A 28 -7.40 -0.54 47.06
N ASN A 29 -6.07 -0.48 47.16
CA ASN A 29 -5.16 0.20 46.24
C ASN A 29 -5.38 1.72 46.05
N LEU A 30 -6.30 2.35 46.79
CA LEU A 30 -6.62 3.77 46.58
C LEU A 30 -5.46 4.69 46.98
N ARG A 31 -4.70 4.34 48.03
CA ARG A 31 -3.48 5.07 48.40
C ARG A 31 -2.46 5.07 47.25
N GLN A 32 -2.14 3.90 46.71
CA GLN A 32 -1.17 3.77 45.61
C GLN A 32 -1.64 4.53 44.38
N HIS A 33 -2.94 4.47 44.09
CA HIS A 33 -3.59 5.22 43.03
C HIS A 33 -3.38 6.73 43.16
N ILE A 34 -3.73 7.31 44.32
CA ILE A 34 -3.57 8.75 44.57
C ILE A 34 -2.10 9.19 44.50
N LEU A 35 -1.17 8.35 44.96
CA LEU A 35 0.26 8.65 44.87
C LEU A 35 0.78 8.63 43.42
N ALA A 36 0.20 7.79 42.56
CA ALA A 36 0.59 7.67 41.15
C ALA A 36 -0.04 8.76 40.26
N ASP A 37 -1.35 8.96 40.39
CA ASP A 37 -2.13 9.86 39.53
C ASP A 37 -2.27 11.29 40.10
N GLY A 38 -1.93 11.49 41.37
CA GLY A 38 -2.10 12.74 42.08
C GLY A 38 -3.56 13.11 42.34
N ILE A 39 -3.75 14.34 42.81
CA ILE A 39 -5.08 14.98 42.91
C ILE A 39 -5.18 16.09 41.88
N LEU A 40 -6.36 16.31 41.33
CA LEU A 40 -6.61 17.35 40.34
C LEU A 40 -7.50 18.46 40.93
N LEU A 41 -7.02 19.70 40.90
CA LEU A 41 -7.83 20.89 41.17
C LEU A 41 -8.32 21.43 39.83
N GLU A 42 -9.64 21.51 39.64
CA GLU A 42 -10.26 21.88 38.36
C GLU A 42 -11.13 23.13 38.49
N ARG A 43 -11.59 23.63 37.33
CA ARG A 43 -12.45 24.82 37.21
C ARG A 43 -11.77 26.09 37.74
N LEU A 44 -10.45 26.17 37.61
CA LEU A 44 -9.64 27.30 38.07
C LEU A 44 -9.68 28.42 37.03
N ASP A 45 -9.76 29.66 37.49
CA ASP A 45 -9.55 30.82 36.65
C ASP A 45 -8.06 31.20 36.58
N THR A 46 -7.70 32.13 35.70
CA THR A 46 -6.32 32.58 35.52
C THR A 46 -5.69 33.09 36.83
N SER A 47 -6.47 33.73 37.72
CA SER A 47 -5.97 34.22 39.01
C SER A 47 -5.64 33.09 39.96
N ASP A 48 -6.50 32.08 40.03
CA ASP A 48 -6.28 30.88 40.84
C ASP A 48 -5.03 30.11 40.35
N ILE A 49 -4.82 30.00 39.04
CA ILE A 49 -3.60 29.36 38.47
C ILE A 49 -2.32 30.09 38.91
N GLU A 50 -2.27 31.42 38.83
CA GLU A 50 -1.07 32.18 39.24
C GLU A 50 -0.81 32.10 40.75
N LYS A 51 -1.87 32.12 41.57
CA LYS A 51 -1.76 31.90 43.02
C LYS A 51 -1.24 30.51 43.35
N LEU A 52 -1.73 29.48 42.66
CA LEU A 52 -1.25 28.11 42.85
C LEU A 52 0.19 27.92 42.39
N LYS A 53 0.60 28.53 41.26
CA LYS A 53 2.01 28.55 40.84
C LYS A 53 2.92 29.09 41.95
N THR A 54 2.53 30.21 42.55
CA THR A 54 3.28 30.84 43.63
C THR A 54 3.30 29.97 44.90
N ALA A 55 2.14 29.42 45.29
CA ALA A 55 2.03 28.56 46.47
C ALA A 55 2.84 27.25 46.36
N LEU A 56 2.98 26.73 45.14
CA LEU A 56 3.63 25.45 44.84
C LEU A 56 5.10 25.58 44.37
N ALA A 57 5.65 26.81 44.31
CA ALA A 57 7.02 27.08 43.87
C ALA A 57 8.12 26.79 44.93
N GLY A 58 7.74 26.46 46.18
CA GLY A 58 8.68 26.18 47.27
C GLY A 58 9.27 24.75 47.25
N PRO A 59 10.37 24.50 47.98
CA PRO A 59 11.00 23.18 48.03
C PRO A 59 10.22 22.24 48.95
N ASN A 60 9.12 21.64 48.48
CA ASN A 60 8.41 20.60 49.25
C ASN A 60 7.70 19.58 48.36
N TYR A 61 8.15 18.31 48.50
CA TYR A 61 7.48 17.00 48.32
C TYR A 61 6.34 16.86 47.30
N SER A 62 6.27 17.67 46.25
CA SER A 62 5.21 17.58 45.25
C SER A 62 5.68 18.06 43.87
N LYS A 63 5.23 17.37 42.81
CA LYS A 63 5.36 17.77 41.42
C LYS A 63 4.00 18.27 40.94
N CYS A 64 3.98 19.36 40.20
CA CYS A 64 2.74 19.93 39.67
C CYS A 64 2.72 19.91 38.14
N VAL A 65 1.57 19.60 37.57
CA VAL A 65 1.29 19.76 36.13
C VAL A 65 0.16 20.76 35.99
N ILE A 66 0.42 21.85 35.29
CA ILE A 66 -0.50 22.98 35.16
C ILE A 66 -1.08 22.97 33.75
N SER A 67 -2.38 23.23 33.65
CA SER A 67 -3.13 23.41 32.39
C SER A 67 -4.00 24.67 32.50
N ASP A 68 -4.65 25.06 31.41
CA ASP A 68 -5.35 26.35 31.31
C ASP A 68 -6.40 26.60 32.41
N ASN A 69 -7.01 25.54 32.95
CA ASN A 69 -8.07 25.63 33.96
C ASN A 69 -7.92 24.62 35.11
N SER A 70 -6.76 23.96 35.23
CA SER A 70 -6.55 22.92 36.23
C SER A 70 -5.09 22.78 36.66
N VAL A 71 -4.89 22.29 37.88
CA VAL A 71 -3.58 21.98 38.45
C VAL A 71 -3.62 20.58 39.03
N ARG A 72 -2.76 19.70 38.52
CA ARG A 72 -2.54 18.38 39.12
C ARG A 72 -1.38 18.45 40.09
N VAL A 73 -1.58 17.95 41.30
CA VAL A 73 -0.56 17.85 42.34
C VAL A 73 -0.25 16.39 42.62
N ILE A 74 1.01 16.01 42.40
CA ILE A 74 1.54 14.66 42.61
C ILE A 74 2.47 14.72 43.82
N ILE A 75 2.23 13.88 44.82
CA ILE A 75 3.03 13.87 46.04
C ILE A 75 4.27 12.99 45.85
N ILE A 76 5.45 13.55 46.09
CA ILE A 76 6.74 12.88 46.00
C ILE A 76 7.13 12.32 47.38
N GLY A 77 7.71 11.12 47.43
CA GLY A 77 8.19 10.49 48.68
C GLY A 77 7.20 9.51 49.33
N GLY A 78 6.05 9.24 48.70
CA GLY A 78 5.15 8.15 49.08
C GLY A 78 4.30 8.40 50.35
N GLU A 79 4.41 9.57 50.95
CA GLU A 79 3.65 9.96 52.15
C GLU A 79 2.50 10.88 51.82
N LEU A 80 1.26 10.36 51.80
CA LEU A 80 0.03 11.16 51.69
C LEU A 80 -0.08 12.27 52.75
N ARG A 81 0.63 12.14 53.88
CA ARG A 81 0.71 13.17 54.92
C ARG A 81 1.34 14.47 54.41
N ALA A 82 2.15 14.45 53.36
CA ALA A 82 2.67 15.67 52.75
C ALA A 82 1.54 16.56 52.18
N LEU A 83 0.42 15.96 51.75
CA LEU A 83 -0.77 16.71 51.36
C LEU A 83 -1.33 17.55 52.52
N PHE A 84 -1.20 17.06 53.76
CA PHE A 84 -1.72 17.75 54.95
C PHE A 84 -0.97 19.04 55.22
N GLY A 85 0.35 19.05 54.97
CA GLY A 85 1.16 20.25 55.07
C GLY A 85 0.75 21.34 54.07
N LEU A 86 0.08 20.97 52.98
CA LEU A 86 -0.41 21.91 51.97
C LEU A 86 -1.84 22.40 52.24
N VAL A 87 -2.66 21.64 52.99
CA VAL A 87 -4.08 21.97 53.17
C VAL A 87 -4.44 22.42 54.59
N ILE A 88 -3.53 22.31 55.56
CA ILE A 88 -3.73 22.91 56.88
C ILE A 88 -3.22 24.35 56.86
N PRO A 89 -4.09 25.37 57.03
CA PRO A 89 -3.66 26.76 57.01
C PRO A 89 -2.67 27.05 58.13
N ILE A 90 -1.57 27.72 57.81
CA ILE A 90 -0.62 28.24 58.80
C ILE A 90 -1.12 29.63 59.25
N PRO A 91 -1.35 29.86 60.56
CA PRO A 91 -1.78 31.17 61.04
C PRO A 91 -0.84 32.30 60.58
N GLY A 92 -1.41 33.39 60.06
CA GLY A 92 -0.65 34.56 59.59
C GLY A 92 -0.03 34.43 58.19
N ARG A 93 -0.25 33.32 57.47
CA ARG A 93 0.21 33.13 56.08
C ARG A 93 -0.98 32.94 55.14
N GLN A 94 -0.94 33.60 53.99
CA GLN A 94 -1.89 33.32 52.91
C GLN A 94 -1.57 31.93 52.32
N ASP A 95 -2.56 31.03 52.37
CA ASP A 95 -2.44 29.67 51.85
C ASP A 95 -3.50 29.44 50.76
N ASP A 96 -3.16 29.91 49.56
CA ASP A 96 -4.07 29.83 48.41
C ASP A 96 -4.36 28.39 47.99
N PHE A 97 -3.43 27.46 48.22
CA PHE A 97 -3.65 26.04 47.96
C PHE A 97 -4.71 25.48 48.91
N ALA A 98 -4.52 25.67 50.23
CA ALA A 98 -5.49 25.22 51.22
C ALA A 98 -6.87 25.85 50.96
N ARG A 99 -6.92 27.15 50.66
CA ARG A 99 -8.18 27.85 50.34
C ARG A 99 -8.90 27.15 49.17
N ILE A 100 -8.23 26.98 48.03
CA ILE A 100 -8.82 26.37 46.84
C ILE A 100 -9.24 24.92 47.11
N PHE A 101 -8.39 24.14 47.79
CA PHE A 101 -8.70 22.76 48.15
C PHE A 101 -9.95 22.63 49.02
N TRP A 102 -10.14 23.51 50.01
CA TRP A 102 -11.30 23.47 50.90
C TRP A 102 -12.57 24.03 50.28
N GLU A 103 -12.48 25.11 49.50
CA GLU A 103 -13.64 25.76 48.87
C GLU A 103 -14.16 24.97 47.67
N ARG A 104 -13.26 24.41 46.87
CA ARG A 104 -13.60 23.78 45.58
C ARG A 104 -13.46 22.27 45.58
N GLY A 105 -12.70 21.72 46.53
CA GLY A 105 -12.42 20.30 46.57
C GLY A 105 -11.37 19.85 45.56
N PHE A 106 -11.37 18.56 45.23
CA PHE A 106 -10.44 17.98 44.27
C PHE A 106 -11.06 16.78 43.55
N THR A 107 -10.50 16.44 42.40
CA THR A 107 -10.90 15.28 41.59
C THR A 107 -9.84 14.19 41.66
N LEU A 108 -10.29 12.95 41.83
CA LEU A 108 -9.52 11.74 41.58
C LEU A 108 -9.96 11.13 40.26
N GLU A 109 -9.03 10.83 39.36
CA GLU A 109 -9.31 10.24 38.05
C GLU A 109 -8.81 8.80 37.96
N HIS A 110 -9.14 8.09 36.89
CA HIS A 110 -8.70 6.71 36.62
C HIS A 110 -9.15 5.69 37.68
N LEU A 111 -10.18 6.01 38.46
CA LEU A 111 -10.73 5.10 39.48
C LEU A 111 -11.50 3.96 38.83
N THR A 112 -11.39 2.76 39.40
CA THR A 112 -12.33 1.67 39.06
C THR A 112 -13.76 2.06 39.50
N PRO A 113 -14.82 1.53 38.86
CA PRO A 113 -16.19 1.80 39.28
C PRO A 113 -16.44 1.50 40.76
N GLY A 114 -15.88 0.39 41.27
CA GLY A 114 -15.99 0.02 42.68
C GLY A 114 -15.28 0.99 43.63
N GLN A 115 -14.11 1.52 43.25
CA GLN A 115 -13.43 2.55 44.05
C GLN A 115 -14.22 3.86 44.08
N ALA A 116 -14.71 4.33 42.92
CA ALA A 116 -15.48 5.57 42.85
C ALA A 116 -16.76 5.49 43.71
N GLU A 117 -17.46 4.36 43.65
CA GLU A 117 -18.65 4.11 44.44
C GLU A 117 -18.35 4.03 45.95
N ALA A 118 -17.26 3.34 46.33
CA ALA A 118 -16.83 3.26 47.72
C ALA A 118 -16.44 4.64 48.28
N ILE A 119 -15.78 5.48 47.48
CA ILE A 119 -15.46 6.87 47.86
C ILE A 119 -16.74 7.65 48.12
N ARG A 120 -17.72 7.61 47.21
CA ARG A 120 -19.01 8.30 47.37
C ARG A 120 -19.73 7.86 48.65
N ASN A 121 -19.84 6.56 48.88
CA ASN A 121 -20.59 6.03 50.01
C ASN A 121 -19.92 6.28 51.37
N GLN A 122 -18.58 6.42 51.41
CA GLN A 122 -17.87 6.67 52.68
C GLN A 122 -17.64 8.15 52.98
N LEU A 123 -17.69 9.04 51.97
CA LEU A 123 -17.49 10.48 52.14
C LEU A 123 -18.78 11.30 52.24
N ASP A 124 -19.95 10.71 51.99
CA ASP A 124 -21.28 11.37 52.00
C ASP A 124 -21.54 12.33 53.18
N THR A 125 -21.02 11.99 54.35
CA THR A 125 -21.16 12.75 55.61
C THR A 125 -20.22 13.95 55.74
N ILE A 126 -19.18 14.07 54.91
CA ILE A 126 -18.18 15.16 54.96
C ILE A 126 -17.98 15.89 53.63
N ALA A 127 -18.39 15.29 52.52
CA ALA A 127 -18.25 15.87 51.19
C ALA A 127 -19.35 15.36 50.24
N ALA A 128 -19.77 16.23 49.32
CA ALA A 128 -20.51 15.82 48.14
C ALA A 128 -19.52 15.17 47.15
N VAL A 129 -19.83 13.96 46.68
CA VAL A 129 -19.02 13.25 45.69
C VAL A 129 -19.80 13.09 44.40
N THR A 130 -19.33 13.74 43.34
CA THR A 130 -19.88 13.59 41.99
C THR A 130 -19.03 12.60 41.22
N ILE A 131 -19.63 11.51 40.74
CA ILE A 131 -18.96 10.51 39.90
C ILE A 131 -19.32 10.77 38.45
N THR A 132 -18.32 10.93 37.60
CA THR A 132 -18.49 11.02 36.15
C THR A 132 -17.52 10.07 35.43
N PRO A 133 -17.75 9.74 34.15
CA PRO A 133 -16.73 9.08 33.34
C PRO A 133 -15.45 9.93 33.30
N ASP A 134 -14.28 9.28 33.22
CA ASP A 134 -13.02 10.02 33.02
C ASP A 134 -13.09 10.82 31.71
N THR A 135 -12.41 11.97 31.67
CA THR A 135 -12.28 12.74 30.44
C THR A 135 -11.49 11.91 29.42
N PRO A 136 -12.03 11.59 28.23
CA PRO A 136 -11.32 10.77 27.26
C PRO A 136 -10.04 11.48 26.82
N GLN A 137 -8.90 10.97 27.28
CA GLN A 137 -7.62 11.41 26.74
C GLN A 137 -7.39 10.67 25.42
N THR A 138 -7.46 11.43 24.32
CA THR A 138 -7.00 10.92 23.03
C THR A 138 -5.48 10.96 23.05
N ARG A 139 -4.83 9.80 22.93
CA ARG A 139 -3.37 9.71 22.77
C ARG A 139 -3.07 9.15 21.39
N ILE A 140 -1.94 9.55 20.83
CA ILE A 140 -1.41 8.95 19.61
C ILE A 140 -0.59 7.74 20.02
N TYR A 141 -0.94 6.58 19.48
CA TYR A 141 -0.23 5.32 19.60
C TYR A 141 0.50 5.03 18.30
N THR A 142 1.59 4.30 18.40
CA THR A 142 2.36 3.80 17.27
C THR A 142 2.56 2.30 17.42
N VAL A 143 2.28 1.55 16.36
CA VAL A 143 2.78 0.18 16.21
C VAL A 143 3.67 0.11 14.99
N SER A 144 4.82 -0.53 15.15
CA SER A 144 5.76 -0.81 14.07
C SER A 144 6.33 -2.21 14.21
N GLY A 145 6.99 -2.71 13.18
CA GLY A 145 7.66 -4.00 13.24
C GLY A 145 8.20 -4.40 11.88
N GLN A 146 8.72 -5.62 11.81
CA GLN A 146 9.14 -6.26 10.57
C GLN A 146 8.30 -7.52 10.31
N VAL A 147 8.01 -7.76 9.03
CA VAL A 147 7.36 -8.97 8.55
C VAL A 147 8.39 -9.81 7.81
N SER A 148 8.56 -11.06 8.24
CA SER A 148 9.48 -12.02 7.63
C SER A 148 8.76 -13.27 7.13
N GLN A 149 9.41 -14.02 6.25
CA GLN A 149 9.04 -15.39 5.91
C GLN A 149 9.56 -16.39 6.96
N ASP A 150 9.20 -17.67 6.81
CA ASP A 150 9.58 -18.76 7.72
C ASP A 150 11.10 -18.91 7.89
N ASP A 151 11.89 -18.54 6.88
CA ASP A 151 13.35 -18.58 6.91
C ASP A 151 13.99 -17.33 7.55
N GLY A 152 13.18 -16.38 8.03
CA GLY A 152 13.60 -15.11 8.61
C GLY A 152 13.94 -14.03 7.59
N THR A 153 13.85 -14.30 6.29
CA THR A 153 14.04 -13.26 5.26
C THR A 153 12.89 -12.26 5.32
N PRO A 154 13.13 -10.95 5.09
CA PRO A 154 12.05 -9.99 5.06
C PRO A 154 11.07 -10.26 3.92
N LEU A 155 9.77 -10.09 4.19
CA LEU A 155 8.74 -10.17 3.17
C LEU A 155 8.83 -8.93 2.28
N SER A 156 9.35 -9.09 1.07
CA SER A 156 9.76 -7.97 0.19
C SER A 156 8.88 -7.75 -1.06
N ALA A 157 7.71 -8.40 -1.12
CA ALA A 157 6.82 -8.38 -2.27
C ALA A 157 5.91 -7.14 -2.35
N ARG A 158 5.46 -6.82 -3.57
CA ARG A 158 4.58 -5.67 -3.83
C ARG A 158 3.15 -5.98 -3.39
N GLY A 159 2.38 -4.94 -3.09
CA GLY A 159 0.94 -5.06 -2.83
C GLY A 159 0.54 -5.48 -1.41
N PHE A 160 1.48 -5.89 -0.54
CA PHE A 160 1.17 -6.20 0.85
C PHE A 160 0.82 -4.94 1.66
N THR A 161 -0.26 -5.03 2.44
CA THR A 161 -0.70 -3.94 3.32
C THR A 161 -0.83 -4.41 4.76
N VAL A 162 -0.58 -3.52 5.72
CA VAL A 162 -0.67 -3.79 7.15
C VAL A 162 -1.79 -2.92 7.75
N ARG A 163 -2.66 -3.55 8.54
CA ARG A 163 -3.74 -2.86 9.26
C ARG A 163 -3.68 -3.23 10.74
N ALA A 164 -3.89 -2.22 11.58
CA ALA A 164 -4.02 -2.38 13.02
C ALA A 164 -5.49 -2.27 13.43
N PHE A 165 -5.92 -3.06 14.40
CA PHE A 165 -7.28 -3.06 14.92
C PHE A 165 -7.26 -3.06 16.46
N ASP A 166 -8.19 -2.35 17.08
CA ASP A 166 -8.55 -2.53 18.49
C ASP A 166 -9.62 -3.62 18.57
N SER A 167 -9.26 -4.75 19.18
CA SER A 167 -10.12 -5.91 19.37
C SER A 167 -10.99 -5.73 20.60
N LEU A 168 -12.29 -5.68 20.39
CA LEU A 168 -13.31 -5.53 21.43
C LEU A 168 -13.93 -6.89 21.77
N SER A 169 -14.56 -6.97 22.95
CA SER A 169 -15.32 -8.15 23.36
C SER A 169 -16.38 -8.52 22.30
N GLY A 170 -16.58 -9.81 22.05
CA GLY A 170 -17.57 -10.29 21.08
C GLY A 170 -17.11 -10.20 19.61
N ASN A 171 -15.79 -10.32 19.35
CA ASN A 171 -15.17 -10.28 18.02
C ASN A 171 -15.31 -8.95 17.25
N GLY A 172 -15.66 -7.86 17.92
CA GLY A 172 -15.65 -6.53 17.30
C GLY A 172 -14.22 -6.09 16.97
N LEU A 173 -13.96 -5.68 15.74
CA LEU A 173 -12.68 -5.10 15.32
C LEU A 173 -12.90 -3.65 14.90
N VAL A 174 -12.20 -2.72 15.53
CA VAL A 174 -12.20 -1.31 15.15
C VAL A 174 -10.87 -0.98 14.50
N LEU A 175 -10.88 -0.57 13.22
CA LEU A 175 -9.67 -0.19 12.51
C LEU A 175 -8.97 0.98 13.22
N CYS A 176 -7.68 0.84 13.45
CA CYS A 176 -6.81 1.83 14.06
C CYS A 176 -5.93 2.48 12.98
N GLY A 177 -6.11 3.79 12.79
CA GLY A 177 -5.32 4.55 11.83
C GLY A 177 -5.62 4.21 10.37
N SER A 178 -4.69 4.56 9.50
CA SER A 178 -4.75 4.24 8.08
C SER A 178 -4.04 2.92 7.79
N THR A 179 -4.47 2.23 6.74
CA THR A 179 -3.74 1.09 6.16
C THR A 179 -2.34 1.54 5.76
N ALA A 180 -1.32 0.82 6.23
CA ALA A 180 0.07 1.03 5.83
C ALA A 180 0.45 0.08 4.70
N THR A 181 1.35 0.51 3.81
CA THR A 181 2.00 -0.39 2.85
C THR A 181 3.21 -1.03 3.52
N LEU A 182 3.43 -2.33 3.28
CA LEU A 182 4.65 -3.00 3.73
C LEU A 182 5.84 -2.51 2.91
N GLN A 183 6.92 -2.10 3.58
CA GLN A 183 8.13 -1.63 2.90
C GLN A 183 8.91 -2.80 2.30
N ALA A 184 9.79 -2.52 1.34
CA ALA A 184 10.59 -3.54 0.66
C ALA A 184 11.55 -4.30 1.60
N ASP A 185 11.90 -3.71 2.75
CA ASP A 185 12.68 -4.36 3.81
C ASP A 185 11.80 -5.11 4.83
N GLY A 186 10.52 -5.31 4.52
CA GLY A 186 9.53 -5.94 5.39
C GLY A 186 9.07 -5.06 6.56
N SER A 187 9.51 -3.80 6.67
CA SER A 187 9.12 -2.94 7.78
C SER A 187 7.74 -2.32 7.59
N TYR A 188 7.04 -2.06 8.70
CA TYR A 188 5.78 -1.33 8.70
C TYR A 188 5.68 -0.38 9.91
N ARG A 189 4.84 0.64 9.78
CA ARG A 189 4.48 1.55 10.88
C ARG A 189 3.07 2.09 10.70
N ILE A 190 2.30 2.08 11.78
CA ILE A 190 0.94 2.63 11.84
C ILE A 190 0.85 3.53 13.08
N ASP A 191 0.61 4.81 12.84
CA ASP A 191 0.28 5.79 13.87
C ASP A 191 -1.25 5.95 13.94
N TYR A 192 -1.82 5.91 15.14
CA TYR A 192 -3.27 5.96 15.31
C TYR A 192 -3.68 6.65 16.61
N ALA A 193 -4.80 7.38 16.56
CA ALA A 193 -5.37 8.00 17.74
C ALA A 193 -6.25 6.98 18.48
N TRP A 194 -6.03 6.80 19.77
CA TRP A 194 -6.87 5.94 20.61
C TRP A 194 -7.35 6.70 21.85
N ARG A 195 -8.63 6.49 22.17
CA ARG A 195 -9.30 7.12 23.32
C ARG A 195 -9.44 6.10 24.43
N SER A 196 -8.90 6.41 25.61
CA SER A 196 -9.09 5.53 26.76
C SER A 196 -10.57 5.42 27.12
N ASN A 197 -11.03 4.18 27.26
CA ASN A 197 -12.39 3.81 27.66
C ASN A 197 -12.42 3.08 29.01
N GLY A 198 -11.40 3.31 29.85
CA GLY A 198 -11.17 2.56 31.10
C GLY A 198 -10.21 1.38 30.96
N ARG A 199 -9.83 1.02 29.73
CA ARG A 199 -8.69 0.11 29.47
C ARG A 199 -7.35 0.85 29.53
N LYS A 200 -6.29 0.10 29.82
CA LYS A 200 -4.90 0.62 29.87
C LYS A 200 -4.32 0.94 28.49
N GLY A 201 -4.90 0.37 27.44
CA GLY A 201 -4.55 0.57 26.03
C GLY A 201 -5.52 -0.21 25.13
N PRO A 202 -5.40 -0.09 23.81
CA PRO A 202 -6.13 -0.93 22.86
C PRO A 202 -5.69 -2.39 23.00
N ASP A 203 -6.59 -3.32 22.72
CA ASP A 203 -6.22 -4.74 22.57
C ASP A 203 -5.89 -4.96 21.10
N LEU A 204 -4.62 -4.73 20.76
CA LEU A 204 -4.15 -4.58 19.40
C LEU A 204 -4.13 -5.92 18.67
N LEU A 205 -4.72 -5.95 17.47
CA LEU A 205 -4.57 -6.99 16.46
C LEU A 205 -3.95 -6.34 15.24
N VAL A 206 -2.77 -6.79 14.82
CA VAL A 206 -2.13 -6.35 13.58
C VAL A 206 -2.24 -7.48 12.57
N ARG A 207 -2.61 -7.14 11.33
CA ARG A 207 -2.76 -8.09 10.23
C ARG A 207 -2.06 -7.57 8.98
N VAL A 208 -1.37 -8.48 8.31
CA VAL A 208 -0.81 -8.29 6.97
C VAL A 208 -1.77 -8.91 5.97
N PHE A 209 -2.07 -8.17 4.91
CA PHE A 209 -2.97 -8.56 3.83
C PHE A 209 -2.21 -8.61 2.51
N ASP A 210 -2.50 -9.61 1.68
CA ASP A 210 -2.09 -9.65 0.27
C ASP A 210 -2.92 -8.68 -0.60
N ALA A 211 -2.66 -8.66 -1.91
CA ALA A 211 -3.34 -7.78 -2.86
C ALA A 211 -4.83 -8.12 -3.02
N GLU A 212 -5.20 -9.37 -2.80
CA GLU A 212 -6.56 -9.91 -2.86
C GLU A 212 -7.35 -9.65 -1.56
N GLY A 213 -6.67 -9.22 -0.49
CA GLY A 213 -7.26 -8.91 0.81
C GLY A 213 -7.36 -10.10 1.77
N ASN A 214 -6.65 -11.20 1.50
CA ASN A 214 -6.51 -12.31 2.44
C ASN A 214 -5.46 -11.98 3.50
N VAL A 215 -5.64 -12.52 4.71
CA VAL A 215 -4.67 -12.35 5.80
C VAL A 215 -3.54 -13.35 5.64
N VAL A 216 -2.30 -12.87 5.54
CA VAL A 216 -1.09 -13.70 5.42
C VAL A 216 -0.25 -13.77 6.69
N ALA A 217 -0.42 -12.81 7.60
CA ALA A 217 0.20 -12.84 8.92
C ALA A 217 -0.64 -12.05 9.93
N GLU A 218 -0.64 -12.45 11.19
CA GLU A 218 -1.27 -11.68 12.26
C GLU A 218 -0.54 -11.78 13.60
N THR A 219 -0.65 -10.75 14.43
CA THR A 219 -0.15 -10.76 15.81
C THR A 219 -1.08 -9.99 16.74
N LYS A 220 -1.06 -10.33 18.03
CA LYS A 220 -1.97 -9.79 19.05
C LYS A 220 -1.21 -9.28 20.27
N LYS A 221 -1.62 -8.12 20.78
CA LYS A 221 -1.09 -7.49 21.99
C LYS A 221 -2.21 -6.90 22.84
N SER A 222 -2.52 -7.54 23.96
CA SER A 222 -3.49 -6.99 24.91
C SER A 222 -2.94 -5.77 25.64
N SER A 223 -3.79 -4.76 25.85
CA SER A 223 -3.43 -3.52 26.55
C SER A 223 -2.11 -2.90 26.05
N ALA A 224 -2.01 -2.67 24.74
CA ALA A 224 -0.83 -2.12 24.08
C ALA A 224 -0.37 -0.79 24.72
N ALA A 225 0.94 -0.62 24.82
CA ALA A 225 1.59 0.62 25.20
C ALA A 225 1.48 1.68 24.08
N ILE A 226 1.83 2.92 24.40
CA ILE A 226 1.80 4.05 23.44
C ILE A 226 2.70 3.75 22.22
N GLN A 227 3.80 3.02 22.42
CA GLN A 227 4.67 2.57 21.35
C GLN A 227 4.85 1.06 21.49
N GLU A 228 4.52 0.31 20.44
CA GLU A 228 4.70 -1.14 20.36
C GLU A 228 5.57 -1.49 19.16
N PHE A 229 6.41 -2.50 19.34
CA PHE A 229 7.19 -3.13 18.28
C PHE A 229 6.75 -4.60 18.18
N LEU A 230 6.06 -4.95 17.08
CA LEU A 230 5.45 -6.27 16.88
C LEU A 230 5.90 -6.85 15.54
N ASP A 231 6.85 -7.78 15.59
CA ASP A 231 7.24 -8.55 14.41
C ASP A 231 6.19 -9.63 14.08
N MET A 232 6.13 -10.02 12.82
CA MET A 232 5.22 -11.04 12.31
C MET A 232 5.94 -11.97 11.33
N THR A 233 5.50 -13.23 11.28
CA THR A 233 5.97 -14.20 10.29
C THR A 233 4.81 -14.57 9.39
N ALA A 234 5.01 -14.46 8.07
CA ALA A 234 4.06 -14.89 7.06
C ALA A 234 4.26 -16.39 6.78
N GLU A 235 3.68 -17.21 7.65
CA GLU A 235 3.89 -18.66 7.64
C GLU A 235 3.37 -19.32 6.36
N GLY A 236 4.23 -20.13 5.72
CA GLY A 236 3.87 -20.90 4.54
C GLY A 236 3.61 -20.07 3.28
N LEU A 237 3.94 -18.78 3.30
CA LEU A 237 3.80 -17.88 2.17
C LEU A 237 4.99 -18.01 1.21
N CYS A 238 4.71 -18.25 -0.05
CA CYS A 238 5.73 -18.32 -1.11
C CYS A 238 5.43 -17.29 -2.20
N ILE A 239 6.49 -16.78 -2.83
CA ILE A 239 6.43 -15.76 -3.87
C ILE A 239 7.36 -16.18 -5.01
N VAL A 240 6.85 -16.14 -6.24
CA VAL A 240 7.67 -16.19 -7.46
C VAL A 240 7.50 -14.90 -8.24
N ARG A 241 8.60 -14.33 -8.71
CA ARG A 241 8.62 -13.09 -9.48
C ARG A 241 9.69 -13.10 -10.55
N GLY A 242 9.57 -12.24 -11.54
CA GLY A 242 10.58 -12.08 -12.57
C GLY A 242 10.13 -11.14 -13.66
N ILE A 243 10.89 -11.10 -14.75
CA ILE A 243 10.59 -10.29 -15.94
C ILE A 243 10.36 -11.21 -17.13
N ILE A 244 9.28 -10.96 -17.88
CA ILE A 244 9.03 -11.55 -19.19
C ILE A 244 9.63 -10.62 -20.25
N ARG A 245 10.50 -11.18 -21.10
CA ARG A 245 11.17 -10.41 -22.16
C ARG A 245 11.37 -11.22 -23.43
N TYR A 246 11.47 -10.52 -24.55
CA TYR A 246 11.95 -11.09 -25.80
C TYR A 246 13.47 -11.36 -25.73
N ALA A 247 13.98 -12.14 -26.68
CA ALA A 247 15.40 -12.48 -26.76
C ALA A 247 16.34 -11.29 -27.00
N ASP A 248 15.80 -10.17 -27.49
CA ASP A 248 16.53 -8.90 -27.63
C ASP A 248 16.59 -8.08 -26.33
N GLY A 249 15.96 -8.56 -25.26
CA GLY A 249 15.87 -7.90 -23.96
C GLY A 249 14.67 -6.97 -23.80
N THR A 250 13.84 -6.78 -24.83
CA THR A 250 12.63 -5.94 -24.75
C THR A 250 11.60 -6.58 -23.80
N PRO A 251 11.07 -5.84 -22.80
CA PRO A 251 10.05 -6.36 -21.91
C PRO A 251 8.75 -6.66 -22.66
N LEU A 252 8.04 -7.70 -22.21
CA LEU A 252 6.77 -8.13 -22.79
C LEU A 252 5.62 -7.94 -21.79
N PRO A 253 4.85 -6.85 -21.91
CA PRO A 253 3.70 -6.59 -21.05
C PRO A 253 2.44 -7.36 -21.49
N ASP A 254 1.41 -7.32 -20.66
CA ASP A 254 0.03 -7.76 -20.97
C ASP A 254 -0.10 -9.26 -21.33
N VAL A 255 0.84 -10.08 -20.86
CA VAL A 255 0.81 -11.55 -20.97
C VAL A 255 0.38 -12.18 -19.66
N VAL A 256 -0.38 -13.28 -19.74
CA VAL A 256 -0.78 -14.04 -18.55
C VAL A 256 0.36 -14.97 -18.18
N VAL A 257 0.85 -14.86 -16.94
CA VAL A 257 1.88 -15.73 -16.38
C VAL A 257 1.24 -16.66 -15.37
N ARG A 258 1.54 -17.95 -15.46
CA ARG A 258 1.03 -18.99 -14.55
C ARG A 258 2.19 -19.74 -13.91
N ALA A 259 2.14 -19.88 -12.59
CA ALA A 259 3.08 -20.69 -11.82
C ALA A 259 2.47 -22.07 -11.53
N PHE A 260 3.23 -23.13 -11.80
CA PHE A 260 2.84 -24.50 -11.49
C PHE A 260 3.88 -25.18 -10.61
N ASP A 261 3.41 -26.03 -9.70
CA ASP A 261 4.21 -27.07 -9.06
C ASP A 261 4.25 -28.30 -9.96
N ARG A 262 5.46 -28.74 -10.32
CA ARG A 262 5.72 -29.82 -11.28
C ARG A 262 6.08 -31.10 -10.55
N ASP A 263 5.12 -32.02 -10.47
CA ASP A 263 5.39 -33.39 -10.09
C ASP A 263 5.83 -34.24 -11.30
N MET A 264 6.28 -35.48 -11.06
CA MET A 264 6.80 -36.38 -12.09
C MET A 264 5.93 -36.50 -13.35
N ARG A 265 4.60 -36.37 -13.22
CA ARG A 265 3.62 -36.55 -14.32
C ARG A 265 2.44 -35.57 -14.26
N ALA A 266 2.45 -34.62 -13.35
CA ALA A 266 1.33 -33.71 -13.12
C ALA A 266 1.84 -32.29 -12.87
N GLU A 267 1.00 -31.32 -13.21
CA GLU A 267 1.21 -29.92 -12.86
C GLU A 267 0.02 -29.48 -12.01
N ALA A 268 0.30 -28.82 -10.89
CA ALA A 268 -0.70 -28.19 -10.05
C ALA A 268 -0.55 -26.67 -10.17
N LEU A 269 -1.61 -25.98 -10.60
CA LEU A 269 -1.60 -24.52 -10.69
C LEU A 269 -1.51 -23.92 -9.28
N LEU A 270 -0.50 -23.09 -9.05
CA LEU A 270 -0.28 -22.38 -7.78
C LEU A 270 -0.92 -20.99 -7.81
N GLY A 271 -0.83 -20.31 -8.95
CA GLY A 271 -1.36 -18.97 -9.14
C GLY A 271 -1.09 -18.42 -10.53
N ASN A 272 -1.67 -17.27 -10.82
CA ASN A 272 -1.50 -16.58 -12.08
C ASN A 272 -1.57 -15.06 -11.90
N THR A 273 -0.98 -14.32 -12.83
CA THR A 273 -1.01 -12.86 -12.86
C THR A 273 -0.85 -12.36 -14.31
N VAL A 274 -0.99 -11.07 -14.53
CA VAL A 274 -0.67 -10.42 -15.81
C VAL A 274 0.61 -9.62 -15.64
N ALA A 275 1.56 -9.77 -16.58
CA ALA A 275 2.79 -8.99 -16.57
C ALA A 275 2.50 -7.50 -16.78
N ASP A 276 3.16 -6.63 -16.01
CA ASP A 276 3.01 -5.18 -16.08
C ASP A 276 3.71 -4.57 -17.31
N ALA A 277 3.68 -3.24 -17.44
CA ALA A 277 4.26 -2.50 -18.57
C ALA A 277 5.77 -2.75 -18.76
N GLU A 278 6.47 -3.12 -17.69
CA GLU A 278 7.90 -3.46 -17.67
C GLU A 278 8.13 -4.97 -17.86
N GLY A 279 7.08 -5.75 -18.15
CA GLY A 279 7.11 -7.20 -18.24
C GLY A 279 7.29 -7.88 -16.89
N PHE A 280 7.24 -7.16 -15.77
CA PHE A 280 7.40 -7.72 -14.45
C PHE A 280 6.13 -8.47 -14.03
N TYR A 281 6.32 -9.60 -13.37
CA TYR A 281 5.24 -10.39 -12.79
C TYR A 281 5.59 -10.81 -11.37
N GLU A 282 4.57 -10.97 -10.53
CA GLU A 282 4.69 -11.51 -9.19
C GLU A 282 3.45 -12.37 -8.88
N ILE A 283 3.68 -13.58 -8.38
CA ILE A 283 2.64 -14.54 -8.02
C ILE A 283 2.91 -15.00 -6.59
N THR A 284 1.91 -14.81 -5.74
CA THR A 284 1.89 -15.29 -4.36
C THR A 284 1.14 -16.62 -4.29
N TYR A 285 1.68 -17.60 -3.57
CA TYR A 285 1.10 -18.91 -3.38
C TYR A 285 1.44 -19.45 -1.98
N SER A 286 0.85 -20.58 -1.57
CA SER A 286 1.09 -21.13 -0.23
C SER A 286 1.46 -22.60 -0.26
N VAL A 287 2.31 -23.01 0.70
CA VAL A 287 2.72 -24.42 0.87
C VAL A 287 1.54 -25.37 1.09
N GLY A 288 0.40 -24.87 1.57
CA GLY A 288 -0.82 -25.65 1.74
C GLY A 288 -1.49 -26.11 0.43
N GLN A 289 -1.07 -25.57 -0.72
CA GLN A 289 -1.59 -25.93 -2.04
C GLN A 289 -0.88 -27.15 -2.65
N PHE A 290 0.23 -27.60 -2.07
CA PHE A 290 1.01 -28.70 -2.63
C PHE A 290 0.28 -30.04 -2.44
N GLN A 291 0.23 -30.87 -3.48
CA GLN A 291 -0.44 -32.18 -3.40
C GLN A 291 0.34 -33.20 -2.56
N ALA A 292 1.67 -33.04 -2.48
CA ALA A 292 2.55 -33.87 -1.66
C ALA A 292 2.93 -33.13 -0.36
N LYS A 293 3.37 -33.87 0.68
CA LYS A 293 3.99 -33.29 1.90
C LYS A 293 5.39 -32.71 1.60
N LYS A 294 5.55 -31.98 0.51
CA LYS A 294 6.77 -31.24 0.18
C LYS A 294 6.74 -29.91 0.94
N ALA A 295 7.92 -29.43 1.33
CA ALA A 295 8.08 -28.11 1.93
C ALA A 295 8.25 -27.00 0.88
N GLN A 296 8.65 -27.36 -0.35
CA GLN A 296 8.98 -26.45 -1.43
C GLN A 296 8.38 -26.96 -2.75
N ALA A 297 8.06 -26.04 -3.65
CA ALA A 297 7.54 -26.34 -4.98
C ALA A 297 8.67 -26.60 -5.97
N ASP A 298 8.41 -27.48 -6.93
CA ASP A 298 9.21 -27.61 -8.14
C ASP A 298 8.59 -26.69 -9.20
N LEU A 299 9.07 -25.46 -9.31
CA LEU A 299 8.40 -24.42 -10.10
C LEU A 299 8.65 -24.54 -11.60
N VAL A 300 7.58 -24.39 -12.37
CA VAL A 300 7.64 -24.08 -13.80
C VAL A 300 6.69 -22.93 -14.12
N MET A 301 7.18 -21.98 -14.91
CA MET A 301 6.42 -20.81 -15.35
C MET A 301 5.93 -21.04 -16.77
N ARG A 302 4.64 -20.82 -17.03
CA ARG A 302 4.06 -20.82 -18.38
C ARG A 302 3.50 -19.44 -18.68
N VAL A 303 3.78 -18.93 -19.88
CA VAL A 303 3.38 -17.59 -20.33
C VAL A 303 2.41 -17.74 -21.49
N PHE A 304 1.29 -17.03 -21.42
CA PHE A 304 0.23 -17.06 -22.41
C PHE A 304 -0.04 -15.66 -22.97
N ARG A 305 -0.26 -15.57 -24.27
CA ARG A 305 -0.74 -14.33 -24.90
C ARG A 305 -2.26 -14.23 -24.72
N GLN A 306 -2.74 -13.03 -24.40
CA GLN A 306 -4.18 -12.76 -24.35
C GLN A 306 -4.75 -12.66 -25.78
N GLY A 307 -5.88 -13.32 -26.03
CA GLY A 307 -6.56 -13.40 -27.33
C GLY A 307 -7.90 -14.13 -27.22
N GLU A 308 -8.52 -14.48 -28.35
CA GLU A 308 -9.76 -15.29 -28.37
C GLU A 308 -9.53 -16.71 -27.81
N GLU A 309 -8.31 -17.25 -27.98
CA GLU A 309 -7.82 -18.45 -27.32
C GLU A 309 -6.50 -18.12 -26.61
N GLU A 310 -6.31 -18.64 -25.39
CA GLU A 310 -5.05 -18.51 -24.67
C GLU A 310 -3.97 -19.36 -25.35
N GLU A 311 -3.01 -18.71 -25.99
CA GLU A 311 -1.89 -19.36 -26.65
C GLU A 311 -0.66 -19.35 -25.72
N GLU A 312 -0.10 -20.52 -25.40
CA GLU A 312 1.17 -20.62 -24.68
C GLU A 312 2.32 -20.17 -25.58
N ILE A 313 3.02 -19.12 -25.16
CA ILE A 313 4.12 -18.51 -25.93
C ILE A 313 5.50 -18.79 -25.34
N ALA A 314 5.59 -19.20 -24.07
CA ALA A 314 6.84 -19.63 -23.45
C ALA A 314 6.62 -20.51 -22.22
N VAL A 315 7.67 -21.27 -21.89
CA VAL A 315 7.78 -22.06 -20.66
C VAL A 315 9.20 -21.90 -20.10
N SER A 316 9.35 -21.74 -18.79
CA SER A 316 10.66 -21.70 -18.15
C SER A 316 11.25 -23.10 -17.97
N ASP A 317 12.53 -23.17 -17.65
CA ASP A 317 13.09 -24.37 -17.02
C ASP A 317 12.42 -24.64 -15.66
N ILE A 318 12.52 -25.90 -15.21
CA ILE A 318 12.04 -26.31 -13.90
C ILE A 318 13.06 -25.87 -12.84
N VAL A 319 12.59 -25.15 -11.82
CA VAL A 319 13.36 -24.83 -10.62
C VAL A 319 12.94 -25.78 -9.51
N PHE A 320 13.79 -26.76 -9.21
CA PHE A 320 13.54 -27.72 -8.14
C PHE A 320 13.75 -27.07 -6.77
N ASP A 321 12.93 -27.47 -5.79
CA ASP A 321 13.02 -27.02 -4.40
C ASP A 321 13.13 -25.48 -4.26
N ALA A 322 12.22 -24.76 -4.93
CA ALA A 322 12.27 -23.30 -5.02
C ALA A 322 12.29 -22.62 -3.64
N SER A 323 13.00 -21.48 -3.56
CA SER A 323 13.01 -20.66 -2.34
C SER A 323 11.64 -20.03 -2.08
N LEU A 324 11.38 -19.67 -0.81
CA LEU A 324 10.14 -18.98 -0.41
C LEU A 324 9.95 -17.64 -1.16
N GLN A 325 11.05 -17.03 -1.62
CA GLN A 325 11.07 -15.93 -2.57
C GLN A 325 11.97 -16.30 -3.75
N GLN A 326 11.37 -16.74 -4.85
CA GLN A 326 12.07 -17.21 -6.04
C GLN A 326 12.03 -16.16 -7.16
N ALA A 327 13.18 -15.93 -7.79
CA ALA A 327 13.27 -15.14 -9.02
C ALA A 327 13.36 -16.07 -10.24
N ILE A 328 12.49 -15.89 -11.24
CA ILE A 328 12.53 -16.62 -12.52
C ILE A 328 12.20 -15.63 -13.65
N ASP A 329 13.21 -15.22 -14.40
CA ASP A 329 12.98 -14.52 -15.66
C ASP A 329 12.55 -15.52 -16.73
N VAL A 330 11.65 -15.10 -17.62
CA VAL A 330 11.23 -15.91 -18.76
C VAL A 330 11.55 -15.17 -20.05
N GLU A 331 12.38 -15.80 -20.86
CA GLU A 331 12.69 -15.32 -22.20
C GLU A 331 11.79 -16.01 -23.21
N ILE A 332 11.16 -15.24 -24.10
CA ILE A 332 10.37 -15.79 -25.19
C ILE A 332 11.33 -16.26 -26.29
N GLU A 333 11.90 -17.45 -26.10
CA GLU A 333 12.64 -18.15 -27.15
C GLU A 333 11.67 -18.86 -28.09
N SER A 334 11.45 -18.34 -29.30
CA SER A 334 11.46 -19.16 -30.53
C SER A 334 10.93 -18.40 -31.74
N ARG A 335 11.45 -18.81 -32.90
CA ARG A 335 11.05 -18.42 -34.27
C ARG A 335 9.53 -18.46 -34.58
N LYS A 336 8.68 -18.94 -33.67
CA LYS A 336 7.21 -18.86 -33.79
C LYS A 336 6.65 -17.48 -33.43
N PHE A 337 7.33 -16.74 -32.55
CA PHE A 337 6.85 -15.46 -32.03
C PHE A 337 7.97 -14.42 -32.08
N PRO A 338 8.31 -13.91 -33.27
CA PRO A 338 9.47 -13.04 -33.48
C PRO A 338 9.34 -11.62 -32.87
N GLY A 339 8.36 -11.40 -31.98
CA GLY A 339 8.00 -10.09 -31.45
C GLY A 339 7.25 -9.22 -32.47
N PRO A 340 7.01 -7.93 -32.15
CA PRO A 340 6.44 -6.98 -33.10
C PRO A 340 7.28 -6.92 -34.38
N SER A 341 6.63 -6.80 -35.53
CA SER A 341 7.34 -6.73 -36.81
C SER A 341 8.16 -5.44 -36.93
N GLU A 342 9.15 -5.38 -37.82
CA GLU A 342 9.94 -4.16 -38.11
C GLU A 342 9.02 -2.93 -38.31
N TYR A 343 7.92 -3.13 -39.06
CA TYR A 343 6.86 -2.14 -39.22
C TYR A 343 6.29 -1.63 -37.89
N GLU A 344 5.85 -2.52 -37.01
CA GLU A 344 5.24 -2.20 -35.71
C GLU A 344 6.24 -1.58 -34.73
N GLN A 345 7.49 -2.03 -34.76
CA GLN A 345 8.60 -1.46 -33.99
C GLN A 345 8.87 -0.01 -34.41
N TYR A 346 8.93 0.27 -35.72
CA TYR A 346 9.13 1.62 -36.20
C TYR A 346 7.95 2.53 -35.87
N LEU A 347 6.70 2.07 -36.05
CA LEU A 347 5.54 2.86 -35.62
C LEU A 347 5.60 3.22 -34.13
N THR A 348 6.00 2.26 -33.28
CA THR A 348 6.17 2.50 -31.84
C THR A 348 7.28 3.51 -31.56
N ALA A 349 8.41 3.44 -32.27
CA ALA A 349 9.51 4.41 -32.13
C ALA A 349 9.13 5.82 -32.61
N LEU A 350 8.21 5.95 -33.57
CA LEU A 350 7.74 7.24 -34.06
C LEU A 350 6.73 7.92 -33.11
N LYS A 351 5.87 7.16 -32.43
CA LYS A 351 4.78 7.66 -31.55
C LYS A 351 5.14 8.87 -30.66
N PRO A 352 6.27 8.90 -29.93
CA PRO A 352 6.58 10.03 -29.05
C PRO A 352 6.91 11.34 -29.80
N PHE A 353 7.12 11.30 -31.12
CA PHE A 353 7.59 12.43 -31.93
C PHE A 353 6.54 12.98 -32.93
N ILE A 354 5.47 12.23 -33.22
CA ILE A 354 4.43 12.57 -34.21
C ILE A 354 3.10 12.95 -33.55
N VAL A 355 3.15 13.78 -32.49
CA VAL A 355 2.02 14.04 -31.59
C VAL A 355 0.87 14.76 -32.30
N GLY A 356 -0.02 13.97 -32.92
CA GLY A 356 -1.22 14.43 -33.61
C GLY A 356 -1.09 14.50 -35.13
N GLU A 357 0.12 14.44 -35.68
CA GLU A 357 0.34 14.40 -37.13
C GLU A 357 0.20 12.97 -37.69
N PRO A 358 -0.67 12.75 -38.69
CA PRO A 358 -0.81 11.44 -39.29
C PRO A 358 0.38 11.12 -40.20
N ILE A 359 0.85 9.86 -40.17
CA ILE A 359 2.04 9.40 -40.90
C ILE A 359 1.96 9.67 -42.42
N HIS A 360 0.75 9.67 -42.99
CA HIS A 360 0.56 9.90 -44.43
C HIS A 360 0.75 11.38 -44.86
N GLU A 361 0.81 12.32 -43.91
CA GLU A 361 1.01 13.76 -44.16
C GLU A 361 2.45 14.22 -43.90
N LEU A 362 3.35 13.33 -43.41
CA LEU A 362 4.73 13.69 -43.09
C LEU A 362 5.50 14.19 -44.33
N THR A 363 6.19 15.32 -44.17
CA THR A 363 7.03 15.92 -45.21
C THR A 363 8.45 15.34 -45.20
N ASP A 364 9.25 15.60 -46.24
CA ASP A 364 10.65 15.14 -46.29
C ASP A 364 11.52 15.78 -45.19
N GLU A 365 11.13 16.97 -44.72
CA GLU A 365 11.74 17.65 -43.58
C GLU A 365 11.42 16.90 -42.27
N ASP A 366 10.17 16.45 -42.09
CA ASP A 366 9.76 15.63 -40.95
C ASP A 366 10.49 14.28 -40.93
N LEU A 367 10.64 13.63 -42.09
CA LEU A 367 11.39 12.36 -42.18
C LEU A 367 12.87 12.57 -41.78
N SER A 368 13.46 13.70 -42.19
CA SER A 368 14.84 14.06 -41.81
C SER A 368 14.97 14.28 -40.30
N PHE A 369 13.98 14.93 -39.68
CA PHE A 369 13.93 15.09 -38.23
C PHE A 369 13.79 13.74 -37.50
N LEU A 370 12.84 12.89 -37.94
CA LEU A 370 12.57 11.59 -37.34
C LEU A 370 13.75 10.62 -37.48
N ASN A 371 14.47 10.65 -38.60
CA ASN A 371 15.73 9.92 -38.77
C ASN A 371 16.73 10.30 -37.68
N GLY A 372 16.92 11.60 -37.42
CA GLY A 372 17.83 12.08 -36.37
C GLY A 372 17.41 11.70 -34.95
N LYS A 373 16.12 11.46 -34.69
CA LYS A 373 15.59 11.07 -33.37
C LYS A 373 15.58 9.57 -33.11
N THR A 374 15.27 8.79 -34.14
CA THR A 374 15.02 7.34 -34.03
C THR A 374 16.13 6.48 -34.60
N ASN A 375 17.02 7.07 -35.39
CA ASN A 375 18.05 6.38 -36.17
C ASN A 375 17.48 5.37 -37.20
N ILE A 376 16.18 5.45 -37.52
CA ILE A 376 15.54 4.65 -38.58
C ILE A 376 16.00 5.19 -39.95
N PRO A 377 16.44 4.34 -40.91
CA PRO A 377 16.87 4.79 -42.23
C PRO A 377 15.80 5.63 -42.96
N LEU A 378 16.21 6.72 -43.61
CA LEU A 378 15.30 7.60 -44.38
C LEU A 378 14.45 6.85 -45.41
N GLU A 379 15.04 5.83 -46.05
CA GLU A 379 14.33 4.95 -46.98
C GLU A 379 13.16 4.22 -46.30
N HIS A 380 13.38 3.66 -45.11
CA HIS A 380 12.35 2.94 -44.35
C HIS A 380 11.26 3.88 -43.85
N LEU A 381 11.63 5.09 -43.40
CA LEU A 381 10.68 6.14 -43.04
C LEU A 381 9.81 6.55 -44.24
N ASN A 382 10.41 6.67 -45.43
CA ASN A 382 9.66 6.93 -46.64
C ASN A 382 8.73 5.76 -47.01
N HIS A 383 9.15 4.51 -46.81
CA HIS A 383 8.28 3.35 -47.00
C HIS A 383 7.06 3.37 -46.06
N LEU A 384 7.24 3.72 -44.79
CA LEU A 384 6.12 3.87 -43.83
C LEU A 384 5.16 4.96 -44.26
N ARG A 385 5.68 6.11 -44.71
CA ARG A 385 4.86 7.21 -45.22
C ARG A 385 4.04 6.78 -46.43
N VAL A 386 4.66 6.15 -47.42
CA VAL A 386 3.97 5.69 -48.64
C VAL A 386 2.94 4.60 -48.32
N ASP A 387 3.27 3.67 -47.41
CA ASP A 387 2.33 2.67 -46.91
C ASP A 387 1.11 3.30 -46.23
N ALA A 388 1.32 4.30 -45.36
CA ALA A 388 0.25 5.04 -44.72
C ALA A 388 -0.60 5.83 -45.73
N GLN A 389 0.03 6.45 -46.74
CA GLN A 389 -0.67 7.15 -47.83
C GLN A 389 -1.57 6.20 -48.61
N TRP A 390 -1.08 5.02 -48.96
CA TRP A 390 -1.85 4.04 -49.72
C TRP A 390 -2.94 3.37 -48.87
N SER A 391 -2.67 3.13 -47.60
CA SER A 391 -3.67 2.66 -46.64
C SER A 391 -4.81 3.66 -46.51
N PHE A 392 -4.49 4.95 -46.41
CA PHE A 392 -5.48 6.03 -46.35
C PHE A 392 -6.25 6.22 -47.66
N GLN A 393 -5.55 6.28 -48.80
CA GLN A 393 -6.14 6.62 -50.10
C GLN A 393 -6.91 5.44 -50.74
N TYR A 394 -6.44 4.21 -50.56
CA TYR A 394 -6.95 3.03 -51.27
C TYR A 394 -7.57 1.98 -50.33
N GLY A 395 -7.45 2.16 -49.01
CA GLY A 395 -7.92 1.20 -48.02
C GLY A 395 -7.13 -0.12 -48.07
N LEU A 396 -5.84 -0.05 -48.39
CA LEU A 396 -4.94 -1.20 -48.24
C LEU A 396 -4.66 -1.46 -46.76
N GLU A 397 -4.48 -2.72 -46.41
CA GLU A 397 -4.10 -3.10 -45.06
C GLU A 397 -2.71 -2.54 -44.70
N PRO A 398 -2.58 -1.85 -43.55
CA PRO A 398 -1.31 -1.29 -43.11
C PRO A 398 -0.19 -2.34 -43.06
N GLY A 399 1.00 -1.96 -43.53
CA GLY A 399 2.17 -2.84 -43.56
C GLY A 399 2.30 -3.70 -44.82
N VAL A 400 1.27 -3.77 -45.68
CA VAL A 400 1.33 -4.51 -46.97
C VAL A 400 2.33 -3.86 -47.92
N ALA A 401 2.17 -2.55 -48.17
CA ALA A 401 3.03 -1.84 -49.12
C ALA A 401 4.45 -1.73 -48.56
N TYR A 402 4.57 -1.43 -47.25
CA TYR A 402 5.83 -1.45 -46.54
C TYR A 402 6.58 -2.78 -46.70
N GLY A 403 5.91 -3.90 -46.45
CA GLY A 403 6.46 -5.24 -46.61
C GLY A 403 6.94 -5.53 -48.02
N LEU A 404 6.22 -5.08 -49.05
CA LEU A 404 6.63 -5.23 -50.45
C LEU A 404 7.89 -4.40 -50.75
N PHE A 405 7.93 -3.13 -50.34
CA PHE A 405 9.07 -2.24 -50.58
C PHE A 405 10.34 -2.75 -49.90
N ARG A 406 10.20 -3.32 -48.71
CA ARG A 406 11.32 -3.94 -47.98
C ARG A 406 11.91 -5.17 -48.69
N GLN A 407 11.19 -5.80 -49.62
CA GLN A 407 11.74 -6.84 -50.51
C GLN A 407 12.27 -6.29 -51.84
N GLY A 408 12.45 -4.97 -51.96
CA GLY A 408 13.01 -4.33 -53.15
C GLY A 408 12.00 -4.03 -54.25
N LEU A 409 10.70 -4.20 -53.99
CA LEU A 409 9.66 -3.83 -54.94
C LEU A 409 9.48 -2.31 -54.99
N PRO A 410 9.07 -1.75 -56.14
CA PRO A 410 9.06 -0.31 -56.34
C PRO A 410 8.00 0.40 -55.48
N ALA A 411 8.41 1.45 -54.76
CA ALA A 411 7.52 2.41 -54.07
C ALA A 411 6.79 3.35 -55.04
N ASN A 412 6.27 2.79 -56.14
CA ASN A 412 5.50 3.49 -57.17
C ASN A 412 4.36 2.58 -57.61
N LEU A 413 3.11 3.02 -57.41
CA LEU A 413 1.93 2.20 -57.63
C LEU A 413 1.88 1.60 -59.04
N ARG A 414 2.17 2.38 -60.09
CA ARG A 414 2.13 1.86 -61.47
C ARG A 414 3.16 0.78 -61.73
N ARG A 415 4.39 0.94 -61.21
CA ARG A 415 5.44 -0.07 -61.37
C ARG A 415 5.12 -1.31 -60.54
N LEU A 416 4.58 -1.14 -59.34
CA LEU A 416 4.19 -2.25 -58.48
C LEU A 416 3.04 -3.06 -59.09
N LEU A 417 2.04 -2.41 -59.69
CA LEU A 417 0.93 -3.07 -60.40
C LEU A 417 1.36 -3.79 -61.69
N ALA A 418 2.55 -3.46 -62.23
CA ALA A 418 3.12 -4.17 -63.38
C ALA A 418 3.89 -5.44 -62.98
N GLU A 419 4.11 -5.66 -61.68
CA GLU A 419 4.77 -6.87 -61.18
C GLU A 419 3.86 -8.10 -61.32
N LYS A 420 4.48 -9.27 -61.45
CA LYS A 420 3.74 -10.52 -61.51
C LYS A 420 3.08 -10.81 -60.15
N PRO A 421 1.82 -11.29 -60.10
CA PRO A 421 1.17 -11.64 -58.84
C PRO A 421 1.98 -12.61 -57.98
N SER A 422 2.66 -13.59 -58.61
CA SER A 422 3.55 -14.52 -57.91
C SER A 422 4.75 -13.84 -57.24
N GLY A 423 5.26 -12.75 -57.82
CA GLY A 423 6.35 -11.96 -57.25
C GLY A 423 5.90 -11.15 -56.03
N LEU A 424 4.70 -10.56 -56.09
CA LEU A 424 4.08 -9.89 -54.95
C LEU A 424 3.82 -10.85 -53.79
N TYR A 425 3.33 -12.06 -54.11
CA TYR A 425 3.07 -13.12 -53.13
C TYR A 425 4.34 -13.55 -52.42
N GLU A 426 5.39 -13.90 -53.17
CA GLU A 426 6.66 -14.31 -52.57
C GLU A 426 7.29 -13.19 -51.75
N ALA A 427 7.21 -11.93 -52.20
CA ALA A 427 7.72 -10.80 -51.43
C ALA A 427 7.01 -10.66 -50.07
N LEU A 428 5.68 -10.69 -50.03
CA LEU A 428 4.96 -10.62 -48.75
C LEU A 428 5.23 -11.84 -47.86
N ARG A 429 5.29 -13.04 -48.43
CA ARG A 429 5.64 -14.26 -47.70
C ARG A 429 7.03 -14.15 -47.06
N VAL A 430 8.01 -13.62 -47.79
CA VAL A 430 9.38 -13.39 -47.29
C VAL A 430 9.41 -12.30 -46.22
N SER A 431 8.65 -11.21 -46.38
CA SER A 431 8.54 -10.17 -45.36
C SER A 431 7.93 -10.69 -44.06
N LEU A 432 6.94 -11.58 -44.13
CA LEU A 432 6.38 -12.23 -42.95
C LEU A 432 7.38 -13.20 -42.32
N ALA A 433 8.08 -14.00 -43.12
CA ALA A 433 9.10 -14.93 -42.63
C ALA A 433 10.28 -14.23 -41.92
N HIS A 434 10.61 -13.00 -42.33
CA HIS A 434 11.65 -12.18 -41.72
C HIS A 434 11.12 -11.21 -40.64
N ASN A 435 9.86 -11.32 -40.24
CA ASN A 435 9.18 -10.43 -39.30
C ASN A 435 9.27 -8.93 -39.65
N VAL A 436 9.19 -8.61 -40.94
CA VAL A 436 9.18 -7.23 -41.44
C VAL A 436 7.76 -6.66 -41.44
N ALA A 437 6.79 -7.46 -41.89
CA ALA A 437 5.39 -7.07 -42.02
C ALA A 437 4.52 -7.64 -40.88
N PRO A 438 3.38 -7.01 -40.53
CA PRO A 438 2.53 -7.45 -39.43
C PRO A 438 2.04 -8.90 -39.58
N ALA A 439 2.13 -9.68 -38.51
CA ALA A 439 1.75 -11.09 -38.48
C ALA A 439 0.30 -11.38 -38.96
N PRO A 440 -0.72 -10.54 -38.69
CA PRO A 440 -2.08 -10.77 -39.18
C PRO A 440 -2.20 -10.87 -40.72
N LEU A 441 -1.22 -10.36 -41.48
CA LEU A 441 -1.23 -10.46 -42.95
C LEU A 441 -1.05 -11.91 -43.45
N ALA A 442 -0.45 -12.80 -42.66
CA ALA A 442 -0.13 -14.16 -43.08
C ALA A 442 -1.36 -14.98 -43.52
N GLY A 443 -2.51 -14.76 -42.88
CA GLY A 443 -3.78 -15.42 -43.21
C GLY A 443 -4.55 -14.80 -44.38
N GLN A 444 -4.06 -13.68 -44.94
CA GLN A 444 -4.81 -12.88 -45.92
C GLN A 444 -3.97 -12.42 -47.13
N ILE A 445 -2.78 -13.01 -47.36
CA ILE A 445 -1.86 -12.61 -48.44
C ILE A 445 -2.58 -12.57 -49.79
N ASP A 446 -3.34 -13.61 -50.15
CA ASP A 446 -4.06 -13.66 -51.42
C ASP A 446 -5.06 -12.51 -51.55
N LYS A 447 -5.85 -12.27 -50.50
CA LYS A 447 -6.88 -11.22 -50.47
C LYS A 447 -6.27 -9.82 -50.60
N VAL A 448 -5.16 -9.55 -49.90
CA VAL A 448 -4.52 -8.22 -49.95
C VAL A 448 -3.84 -7.97 -51.29
N ILE A 449 -3.30 -9.02 -51.94
CA ILE A 449 -2.73 -8.92 -53.27
C ILE A 449 -3.81 -8.72 -54.32
N GLU A 450 -4.92 -9.45 -54.25
CA GLU A 450 -6.07 -9.22 -55.13
C GLU A 450 -6.59 -7.79 -54.99
N ARG A 451 -6.68 -7.29 -53.75
CA ARG A 451 -7.07 -5.91 -53.47
C ARG A 451 -6.10 -4.90 -54.09
N LEU A 452 -4.80 -5.10 -53.91
CA LEU A 452 -3.76 -4.27 -54.53
C LEU A 452 -3.90 -4.25 -56.05
N LEU A 453 -4.00 -5.42 -56.68
CA LEU A 453 -4.10 -5.54 -58.15
C LEU A 453 -5.38 -4.93 -58.70
N SER A 454 -6.49 -4.99 -57.96
CA SER A 454 -7.77 -4.36 -58.34
C SER A 454 -7.70 -2.84 -58.48
N LEU A 455 -6.66 -2.20 -57.90
CA LEU A 455 -6.44 -0.76 -58.06
C LEU A 455 -6.09 -0.37 -59.50
N ALA A 456 -5.63 -1.31 -60.34
CA ALA A 456 -5.37 -1.05 -61.76
C ALA A 456 -6.61 -0.55 -62.53
N ASP A 457 -7.80 -0.98 -62.08
CA ASP A 457 -9.11 -0.68 -62.67
C ASP A 457 -9.90 0.38 -61.87
N SER A 458 -9.31 0.95 -60.82
CA SER A 458 -9.98 1.93 -59.96
C SER A 458 -10.02 3.33 -60.58
N PRO A 459 -11.18 4.01 -60.60
CA PRO A 459 -11.31 5.38 -61.12
C PRO A 459 -10.49 6.42 -60.32
N VAL A 460 -10.11 6.09 -59.07
CA VAL A 460 -9.21 6.93 -58.24
C VAL A 460 -7.79 6.97 -58.85
N VAL A 461 -7.34 5.86 -59.42
CA VAL A 461 -6.04 5.78 -60.13
C VAL A 461 -6.12 6.47 -61.49
N GLU A 462 -7.30 6.55 -62.12
CA GLU A 462 -7.51 7.32 -63.36
C GLU A 462 -7.51 8.85 -63.17
N LEU A 463 -7.90 9.35 -62.00
CA LEU A 463 -7.77 10.78 -61.67
C LEU A 463 -6.29 11.17 -61.53
N ASP A 464 -5.47 10.34 -60.85
CA ASP A 464 -4.01 10.50 -60.82
C ASP A 464 -3.33 10.27 -62.18
N ARG A 465 -4.01 9.62 -63.15
CA ARG A 465 -3.53 9.55 -64.54
C ARG A 465 -3.61 10.89 -65.28
N LYS A 466 -4.49 11.81 -64.86
CA LYS A 466 -4.74 13.09 -65.56
C LYS A 466 -4.02 14.30 -64.95
N VAL A 467 -3.38 14.15 -63.79
CA VAL A 467 -2.75 15.25 -63.04
C VAL A 467 -1.21 15.28 -63.19
N LYS A 468 -0.62 14.47 -64.08
CA LYS A 468 0.82 14.54 -64.43
C LYS A 468 1.06 14.80 -65.91
#